data_AF-A0A4U3A5L6-F1
#
_entry.id   AF-A0A4U3A5L6-F1
#
_cell.length_a   1.000
_cell.length_b   1.000
_cell.length_c   1.000
_cell.angle_alpha   90.00
_cell.angle_beta   90.00
_cell.angle_gamma   90.00
#
_symmetry.space_group_name_H-M   'P 1'
#
loop_
_entity.id
_entity.type
_entity.pdbx_description
1 polymer ?
#
loop_
_entity_poly.entity_id
_entity_poly.type
_entity_poly.pdbx_seq_one_letter_code
_entity_poly.pdbx_strand_id
1 'polypeptide(L)'
;RFPLYIVNLYKYMLNIACNRKDLGVGSTIAVPHAISRKCLEGIGWDTLHTACVAQVKAILEGYKVECVHFVDVMKPNRIRPNEHFATVGHPPAVLRITGDHVEGLFT
;
A
#
# COMPACT_ATOMS: atom_id res chain seq x y z
N ARG A 1 -13.95 7.25 -12.48
CA ARG A 1 -14.63 6.10 -11.84
C ARG A 1 -14.44 6.23 -10.32
N PHE A 2 -15.42 6.84 -9.65
CA PHE A 2 -15.59 6.89 -8.18
C PHE A 2 -16.89 6.11 -7.88
N PRO A 3 -17.06 5.48 -6.70
CA PRO A 3 -16.50 5.91 -5.42
C PRO A 3 -15.23 5.16 -5.00
N LEU A 4 -14.26 5.88 -4.44
CA LEU A 4 -13.14 5.27 -3.73
C LEU A 4 -13.69 4.59 -2.48
N TYR A 5 -13.74 3.26 -2.52
CA TYR A 5 -13.74 2.48 -1.30
C TYR A 5 -12.59 2.97 -0.40
N ILE A 6 -12.81 3.04 0.91
CA ILE A 6 -11.94 3.71 1.89
C ILE A 6 -10.46 3.32 1.76
N VAL A 7 -10.17 2.06 1.43
CA VAL A 7 -8.80 1.57 1.18
C VAL A 7 -8.11 2.31 0.01
N ASN A 8 -8.83 2.58 -1.07
CA ASN A 8 -8.26 3.29 -2.22
C ASN A 8 -7.99 4.77 -1.90
N LEU A 9 -8.76 5.37 -0.99
CA LEU A 9 -8.51 6.72 -0.50
C LEU A 9 -7.17 6.80 0.24
N TYR A 10 -6.90 5.87 1.18
CA TYR A 10 -5.63 5.84 1.91
C TYR A 10 -4.42 5.63 1.00
N LYS A 11 -4.53 4.73 0.01
CA LYS A 11 -3.49 4.54 -1.02
C LYS A 11 -3.17 5.84 -1.75
N TYR A 12 -4.21 6.54 -2.21
CA TYR A 12 -4.03 7.80 -2.92
C TYR A 12 -3.48 8.91 -2.03
N MET A 13 -3.95 8.98 -0.78
CA MET A 13 -3.50 9.96 0.20
C MET A 13 -2.01 9.83 0.50
N LEU A 14 -1.50 8.61 0.73
CA LEU A 14 -0.09 8.34 0.95
C LEU A 14 0.76 8.85 -0.22
N ASN A 15 0.36 8.52 -1.45
CA ASN A 15 1.07 8.96 -2.65
C ASN A 15 1.04 10.48 -2.84
N ILE A 16 -0.08 11.14 -2.53
CA ILE A 16 -0.14 12.61 -2.52
C ILE A 16 0.81 13.20 -1.48
N ALA A 17 0.83 12.65 -0.26
CA ALA A 17 1.70 13.12 0.81
C ALA A 17 3.19 13.00 0.45
N CYS A 18 3.57 11.95 -0.29
CA CYS A 18 4.93 11.77 -0.82
C CYS A 18 5.21 12.57 -2.11
N ASN A 19 4.33 13.48 -2.53
CA ASN A 19 4.43 14.23 -3.80
C ASN A 19 4.53 13.31 -5.05
N ARG A 20 3.90 12.14 -5.01
CA ARG A 20 3.88 11.12 -6.06
C ARG A 20 2.46 10.87 -6.58
N LYS A 21 1.76 11.95 -6.94
CA LYS A 21 0.39 11.89 -7.51
C LYS A 21 0.27 10.97 -8.72
N ASP A 22 1.36 10.80 -9.46
CA ASP A 22 1.48 9.91 -10.62
C ASP A 22 1.28 8.43 -10.28
N LEU A 23 1.54 8.02 -9.03
CA LEU A 23 1.30 6.64 -8.57
C LEU A 23 -0.20 6.34 -8.36
N GLY A 24 -1.07 7.35 -8.31
CA GLY A 24 -2.50 7.17 -8.11
C GLY A 24 -2.82 6.32 -6.88
N VAL A 25 -3.56 5.23 -7.04
CA VAL A 25 -3.87 4.26 -5.98
C VAL A 25 -2.85 3.11 -5.88
N GLY A 26 -1.67 3.25 -6.50
CA GLY A 26 -0.58 2.30 -6.40
C GLY A 26 -0.05 2.19 -4.96
N SER A 27 0.24 0.96 -4.52
CA SER A 27 0.74 0.71 -3.17
C SER A 27 1.47 -0.63 -3.13
N THR A 28 2.55 -0.72 -2.39
CA THR A 28 3.28 -1.97 -2.11
C THR A 28 2.48 -2.95 -1.24
N ILE A 29 1.37 -2.53 -0.62
CA ILE A 29 0.41 -3.47 -0.02
C ILE A 29 -0.30 -4.29 -1.10
N ALA A 30 -0.49 -3.72 -2.29
CA ALA A 30 -1.00 -4.48 -3.41
C ALA A 30 0.07 -5.48 -3.86
N VAL A 31 -0.36 -6.73 -4.03
CA VAL A 31 0.47 -7.79 -4.60
C VAL A 31 0.08 -8.01 -6.06
N PRO A 32 1.00 -8.51 -6.90
CA PRO A 32 2.44 -8.64 -6.63
C PRO A 32 3.16 -7.28 -6.66
N HIS A 33 4.27 -7.19 -5.92
CA HIS A 33 5.22 -6.06 -5.98
C HIS A 33 6.65 -6.61 -5.97
N ALA A 34 7.60 -5.77 -6.37
CA ALA A 34 9.02 -6.11 -6.40
C ALA A 34 9.85 -4.95 -5.87
N ILE A 35 10.89 -5.28 -5.10
CA ILE A 35 11.86 -4.31 -4.55
C ILE A 35 13.26 -4.86 -4.85
N SER A 36 14.13 -4.01 -5.40
CA SER A 36 15.50 -4.42 -5.69
C SER A 36 16.30 -4.56 -4.40
N ARG A 37 17.31 -5.45 -4.39
CA ARG A 37 18.23 -5.59 -3.25
C ARG A 37 18.87 -4.25 -2.87
N LYS A 38 19.31 -3.47 -3.86
CA LYS A 38 19.91 -2.14 -3.65
C LYS A 38 18.95 -1.16 -2.95
N CYS A 39 17.65 -1.25 -3.26
CA CYS A 39 16.63 -0.44 -2.57
C CYS A 39 16.49 -0.90 -1.12
N LEU A 40 16.34 -2.21 -0.88
CA LEU A 40 16.24 -2.77 0.48
C LEU A 40 17.45 -2.48 1.37
N GLU A 41 18.65 -2.54 0.82
CA GLU A 41 19.88 -2.18 1.53
C GLU A 41 19.95 -0.69 1.88
N GLY A 42 19.30 0.18 1.09
CA GLY A 42 19.20 1.62 1.38
C GLY A 42 18.17 1.91 2.46
N ILE A 43 16.93 1.47 2.25
CA ILE A 43 15.80 1.80 3.14
C ILE A 43 15.86 1.04 4.48
N GLY A 44 16.60 -0.07 4.52
CA GLY A 44 16.68 -0.99 5.65
C GLY A 44 15.70 -2.17 5.51
N TRP A 45 16.19 -3.38 5.79
CA TRP A 45 15.39 -4.60 5.74
C TRP A 45 14.27 -4.64 6.77
N ASP A 46 14.47 -3.97 7.90
CA ASP A 46 13.48 -3.82 8.97
C ASP A 46 12.20 -3.17 8.45
N THR A 47 12.28 -2.27 7.48
CA THR A 47 11.11 -1.56 6.91
C THR A 47 10.08 -2.47 6.26
N LEU A 48 10.47 -3.69 5.90
CA LEU A 48 9.56 -4.69 5.32
C LEU A 48 8.49 -5.18 6.29
N HIS A 49 8.57 -4.85 7.59
CA HIS A 49 7.48 -5.10 8.52
C HIS A 49 6.17 -4.42 8.07
N THR A 50 6.28 -3.24 7.44
CA THR A 50 5.14 -2.52 6.86
C THR A 50 5.46 -2.07 5.45
N ALA A 51 4.76 -2.63 4.47
CA ALA A 51 5.00 -2.34 3.05
C ALA A 51 4.90 -0.83 2.72
N CYS A 52 3.99 -0.10 3.38
CA CYS A 52 3.85 1.34 3.24
C CYS A 52 5.07 2.12 3.75
N VAL A 53 5.66 1.72 4.88
CA VAL A 53 6.90 2.31 5.43
C VAL A 53 8.05 2.13 4.44
N ALA A 54 8.22 0.91 3.92
CA ALA A 54 9.23 0.62 2.90
C ALA A 54 9.02 1.47 1.62
N GLN A 55 7.77 1.61 1.16
CA GLN A 55 7.45 2.45 0.00
C GLN A 55 7.79 3.92 0.24
N VAL A 56 7.41 4.48 1.38
CA VAL A 56 7.66 5.89 1.72
C VAL A 56 9.14 6.15 1.80
N LYS A 57 9.90 5.33 2.53
CA LYS A 57 11.36 5.45 2.60
C LYS A 57 12.03 5.33 1.23
N ALA A 58 11.58 4.41 0.37
CA ALA A 58 12.10 4.31 -0.99
C ALA A 58 11.87 5.59 -1.80
N ILE A 59 10.71 6.25 -1.64
CA ILE A 59 10.44 7.54 -2.29
C ILE A 59 11.34 8.64 -1.71
N LEU A 60 11.45 8.73 -0.38
CA LEU A 60 12.23 9.77 0.31
C LEU A 60 13.74 9.67 0.03
N GLU A 61 14.26 8.44 -0.10
CA GLU A 61 15.65 8.19 -0.48
C GLU A 61 15.92 8.34 -1.99
N GLY A 62 14.90 8.69 -2.78
CA GLY A 62 15.05 9.00 -4.20
C GLY A 62 15.13 7.77 -5.11
N TYR A 63 14.70 6.59 -4.65
CA TYR A 63 14.60 5.42 -5.51
C TYR A 63 13.45 5.57 -6.53
N LYS A 64 13.60 4.90 -7.67
CA LYS A 64 12.55 4.81 -8.67
C LYS A 64 11.42 3.89 -8.18
N VAL A 65 10.25 4.47 -7.94
CA VAL A 65 9.02 3.75 -7.54
C VAL A 65 7.98 3.96 -8.63
N GLU A 66 7.44 2.89 -9.23
CA GLU A 66 6.53 2.98 -10.39
C GLU A 66 5.49 1.85 -10.40
N CYS A 67 4.30 2.13 -10.94
CA CYS A 67 3.30 1.12 -11.24
C CYS A 67 3.58 0.50 -12.62
N VAL A 68 4.37 -0.59 -12.66
CA VAL A 68 4.89 -1.14 -13.92
C VAL A 68 3.98 -2.13 -14.63
N HIS A 69 3.06 -2.78 -13.91
CA HIS A 69 2.17 -3.80 -14.47
C HIS A 69 0.87 -3.89 -13.69
N PHE A 70 -0.24 -4.11 -14.40
CA PHE A 70 -1.55 -4.33 -13.78
C PHE A 70 -1.82 -5.83 -13.64
N VAL A 71 -2.12 -6.26 -12.42
CA VAL A 71 -2.56 -7.64 -12.13
C VAL A 71 -3.91 -7.59 -11.42
N ASP A 72 -4.90 -8.30 -11.97
CA ASP A 72 -6.19 -8.46 -11.31
C ASP A 72 -6.07 -9.47 -10.16
N VAL A 73 -5.88 -8.94 -8.95
CA VAL A 73 -5.85 -9.74 -7.72
C VAL A 73 -7.20 -9.84 -7.03
N MET A 74 -8.21 -9.09 -7.47
CA MET A 74 -9.52 -9.10 -6.84
C MET A 74 -10.28 -10.38 -7.16
N LYS A 75 -10.26 -10.81 -8.43
CA LYS A 75 -10.91 -12.06 -8.85
C LYS A 75 -10.35 -13.33 -8.18
N PRO A 76 -9.03 -13.54 -8.11
CA PRO A 76 -8.47 -14.74 -7.47
C PRO A 76 -8.44 -14.66 -5.93
N ASN A 77 -8.68 -13.49 -5.33
CA ASN A 77 -8.64 -13.36 -3.88
C ASN A 77 -9.79 -14.13 -3.22
N ARG A 78 -9.46 -15.23 -2.55
CA ARG A 78 -10.42 -16.04 -1.80
C ARG A 78 -11.08 -15.20 -0.71
N ILE A 79 -12.39 -15.05 -0.79
CA ILE A 79 -13.19 -14.37 0.24
C ILE A 79 -13.11 -15.17 1.53
N ARG A 80 -12.70 -14.48 2.60
CA ARG A 80 -12.63 -15.00 3.97
C ARG A 80 -13.57 -14.17 4.83
N PRO A 81 -14.67 -14.73 5.34
CA PRO A 81 -15.67 -13.92 6.04
C PRO A 81 -15.11 -13.10 7.20
N ASN A 82 -14.23 -13.70 8.01
CA ASN A 82 -13.61 -13.05 9.17
C ASN A 82 -12.65 -11.90 8.81
N GLU A 83 -12.26 -11.76 7.54
CA GLU A 83 -11.37 -10.68 7.08
C GLU A 83 -12.12 -9.65 6.22
N HIS A 84 -13.10 -10.10 5.43
CA HIS A 84 -13.75 -9.31 4.39
C HIS A 84 -15.10 -8.73 4.79
N PHE A 85 -15.70 -9.19 5.89
CA PHE A 85 -16.98 -8.67 6.40
C PHE A 85 -16.85 -8.23 7.86
N ALA A 86 -17.71 -7.29 8.25
CA ALA A 86 -17.92 -6.90 9.64
C ALA A 86 -19.41 -6.60 9.84
N THR A 87 -19.93 -6.96 11.02
CA THR A 87 -21.30 -6.64 11.41
C THR A 87 -21.44 -5.17 11.84
N VAL A 88 -20.37 -4.59 12.38
CA VAL A 88 -20.28 -3.19 12.81
C VAL A 88 -18.93 -2.63 12.37
N GLY A 89 -18.90 -1.42 11.83
CA GLY A 89 -17.66 -0.76 11.40
C GLY A 89 -17.07 -1.33 10.10
N HIS A 90 -15.74 -1.29 9.98
CA HIS A 90 -15.03 -1.77 8.80
C HIS A 90 -14.49 -3.20 8.99
N PRO A 91 -14.42 -4.00 7.91
CA PRO A 91 -13.79 -5.32 7.95
C PRO A 91 -12.34 -5.29 8.48
N PRO A 92 -11.88 -6.34 9.20
CA PRO A 92 -10.51 -6.39 9.73
C PRO A 92 -9.42 -6.16 8.68
N ALA A 93 -9.58 -6.66 7.45
CA ALA A 93 -8.63 -6.40 6.38
C ALA A 93 -8.55 -4.92 5.99
N VAL A 94 -9.66 -4.19 6.05
CA VAL A 94 -9.71 -2.75 5.75
C VAL A 94 -8.98 -1.96 6.83
N LEU A 95 -9.23 -2.30 8.09
CA LEU A 95 -8.59 -1.65 9.23
C LEU A 95 -7.07 -1.88 9.21
N ARG A 96 -6.62 -3.10 8.90
CA ARG A 96 -5.20 -3.42 8.73
C ARG A 96 -4.56 -2.57 7.65
N ILE A 97 -5.12 -2.57 6.44
CA ILE A 97 -4.60 -1.77 5.33
C ILE A 97 -4.60 -0.27 5.69
N THR A 98 -5.65 0.21 6.37
CA THR A 98 -5.72 1.60 6.82
C THR A 98 -4.60 1.92 7.81
N GLY A 99 -4.38 1.05 8.80
CA GLY A 99 -3.31 1.17 9.80
C GLY A 99 -1.93 1.24 9.15
N ASP A 100 -1.65 0.33 8.21
CA ASP A 100 -0.37 0.31 7.49
C ASP A 100 -0.11 1.62 6.73
N HIS A 101 -1.14 2.22 6.12
CA HIS A 101 -1.02 3.52 5.43
C HIS A 101 -0.84 4.68 6.39
N VAL A 102 -1.52 4.65 7.54
CA VAL A 102 -1.33 5.65 8.61
C VAL A 102 0.10 5.59 9.14
N GLU A 103 0.63 4.39 9.40
CA GLU A 103 2.02 4.22 9.83
C GLU A 103 3.00 4.77 8.79
N GLY A 104 2.78 4.50 7.50
CA GLY A 104 3.60 5.07 6.43
C GLY A 104 3.58 6.60 6.37
N LEU A 105 2.46 7.24 6.72
CA LEU A 105 2.35 8.71 6.73
C LEU A 105 3.12 9.38 7.87
N PHE A 106 3.35 8.64 8.96
CA PHE A 106 4.02 9.16 10.17
C PHE A 106 5.44 8.58 10.35
N THR A 107 5.97 7.91 9.33
CA THR A 107 7.38 7.47 9.24
C THR A 107 8.29 8.63 8.87
#